data_AF-A0A3Q3DZP3-F1
#
_entry.id   AF-A0A3Q3DZP3-F1
#
_cell.length_a   1.000
_cell.length_b   1.000
_cell.length_c   1.000
_cell.angle_alpha   90.00
_cell.angle_beta   90.00
_cell.angle_gamma   90.00
#
_symmetry.space_group_name_H-M   'P 1'
#
loop_
_entity.id
_entity.type
_entity.pdbx_description
1 polymer ?
#
loop_
_entity_poly.entity_id
_entity_poly.type
_entity_poly.pdbx_seq_one_letter_code
_entity_poly.pdbx_strand_id
1 'polypeptide(L)'
;MAETFNEQQERYEGMVRHIRNLRQTYGCNRDDSLALAECVEKIRDEHAKHRVSLKITGYDFSLNVIPVGSEEESEEDPVPPHLHLAQDELKGTSEGAKATISKGTALQEMIGWLLRSKDQMVEQVKGQAGTYQEEGRLLENLEENIKEARRAKELSLEYKQRAGEVLT
;
A
#
# COMPACT_ATOMS: atom_id res chain seq x y z
N MET A 1 6.38 1.64 -16.94
CA MET A 1 6.78 0.66 -15.89
C MET A 1 7.34 1.36 -14.66
N ALA A 2 8.47 2.07 -14.78
CA ALA A 2 9.09 2.76 -13.64
C ALA A 2 8.13 3.73 -12.93
N GLU A 3 7.40 4.55 -13.69
CA GLU A 3 6.37 5.44 -13.13
C GLU A 3 5.29 4.68 -12.35
N THR A 4 4.76 3.60 -12.91
CA THR A 4 3.75 2.76 -12.25
C THR A 4 4.28 2.10 -10.97
N PHE A 5 5.56 1.70 -10.96
CA PHE A 5 6.21 1.14 -9.77
C PHE A 5 6.38 2.20 -8.69
N ASN A 6 6.88 3.38 -9.08
CA ASN A 6 7.05 4.52 -8.16
C ASN A 6 5.71 4.94 -7.54
N GLU A 7 4.64 5.00 -8.34
CA GLU A 7 3.29 5.23 -7.84
C GLU A 7 2.86 4.16 -6.82
N GLN A 8 3.09 2.87 -7.10
CA GLN A 8 2.75 1.80 -6.16
C GLN A 8 3.53 1.94 -4.84
N GLN A 9 4.82 2.25 -4.93
CA GLN A 9 5.69 2.45 -3.78
C GLN A 9 5.21 3.64 -2.94
N GLU A 10 4.94 4.79 -3.55
CA GLU A 10 4.43 5.97 -2.85
C GLU A 10 3.11 5.69 -2.11
N ARG A 11 2.19 4.96 -2.76
CA ARG A 11 0.92 4.55 -2.15
C ARG A 11 1.13 3.61 -0.97
N TYR A 12 2.05 2.66 -1.10
CA TYR A 12 2.41 1.74 -0.03
C TYR A 12 3.05 2.46 1.16
N GLU A 13 4.01 3.35 0.92
CA GLU A 13 4.65 4.15 1.97
C GLU A 13 3.65 5.09 2.66
N GLY A 14 2.69 5.64 1.89
CA GLY A 14 1.56 6.41 2.42
C GLY A 14 0.71 5.60 3.39
N MET A 15 0.28 4.40 2.97
CA MET A 15 -0.47 3.47 3.81
C MET A 15 0.28 3.15 5.12
N VAL A 16 1.57 2.80 5.04
CA VAL A 16 2.40 2.49 6.23
C VAL A 16 2.49 3.69 7.17
N ARG A 17 2.55 4.91 6.64
CA ARG A 17 2.56 6.14 7.44
C ARG A 17 1.26 6.33 8.21
N HIS A 18 0.12 6.12 7.55
CA HIS A 18 -1.19 6.22 8.20
C HIS A 18 -1.35 5.20 9.35
N ILE A 19 -0.92 3.96 9.12
CA ILE A 19 -0.90 2.91 10.17
C ILE A 19 -0.03 3.35 11.35
N ARG A 20 1.17 3.88 11.08
CA ARG A 20 2.09 4.35 12.13
C ARG A 20 1.49 5.49 12.96
N ASN A 21 0.82 6.45 12.32
CA ASN A 21 0.18 7.57 13.02
C ASN A 21 -0.93 7.08 13.95
N LEU A 22 -1.75 6.15 13.46
CA LEU A 22 -2.81 5.54 14.27
C LEU A 22 -2.23 4.83 15.51
N ARG A 23 -1.15 4.08 15.32
CA ARG A 23 -0.44 3.39 16.40
C ARG A 23 0.13 4.33 17.44
N GLN A 24 0.71 5.44 17.01
CA GLN A 24 1.24 6.45 17.92
C GLN A 24 0.11 7.09 18.74
N THR A 25 -1.06 7.30 18.13
CA THR A 25 -2.21 7.93 18.80
C THR A 25 -2.82 7.02 19.86
N TYR A 26 -3.07 5.75 19.54
CA TYR A 26 -3.78 4.80 20.42
C TYR A 26 -2.86 3.83 21.18
N GLY A 27 -1.54 3.94 20.97
CA GLY A 27 -0.55 3.05 21.57
C GLY A 27 -0.76 1.57 21.23
N CYS A 28 -1.42 1.25 20.12
CA CYS A 28 -1.65 -0.13 19.65
C CYS A 28 -0.43 -0.66 18.90
N ASN A 29 -0.18 -1.96 19.05
CA ASN A 29 0.81 -2.79 18.37
C ASN A 29 2.26 -2.25 18.36
N ARG A 30 3.16 -3.00 19.03
CA ARG A 30 4.59 -2.66 19.14
C ARG A 30 5.49 -3.43 18.18
N ASP A 31 4.93 -4.23 17.27
CA ASP A 31 5.69 -4.98 16.27
C ASP A 31 5.64 -4.33 14.86
N ASP A 32 6.43 -4.90 13.94
CA ASP A 32 6.53 -4.44 12.55
C ASP A 32 5.36 -4.93 11.65
N SER A 33 4.34 -5.58 12.22
CA SER A 33 3.13 -5.98 11.47
C SER A 33 2.43 -4.75 10.91
N LEU A 34 1.56 -4.91 9.91
CA LEU A 34 0.67 -3.84 9.43
C LEU A 34 -0.79 -4.05 9.86
N ALA A 35 -1.06 -5.09 10.65
CA ALA A 35 -2.39 -5.41 11.15
C ALA A 35 -2.99 -4.26 11.98
N LEU A 36 -4.29 -4.02 11.77
CA LEU A 36 -5.06 -2.98 12.46
C LEU A 36 -5.97 -3.52 13.58
N ALA A 37 -6.08 -4.84 13.76
CA ALA A 37 -7.02 -5.44 14.71
C ALA A 37 -6.89 -4.86 16.13
N GLU A 38 -5.67 -4.84 16.69
CA GLU A 38 -5.43 -4.27 18.03
C GLU A 38 -5.75 -2.77 18.11
N CYS A 39 -5.46 -2.02 17.04
CA CYS A 39 -5.79 -0.59 16.99
C CYS A 39 -7.29 -0.36 17.02
N VAL A 40 -8.05 -1.13 16.23
CA VAL A 40 -9.51 -1.03 16.21
C VAL A 40 -10.11 -1.41 17.56
N GLU A 41 -9.57 -2.41 18.25
CA GLU A 41 -9.99 -2.76 19.61
C GLU A 41 -9.73 -1.62 20.60
N LYS A 42 -8.52 -1.05 20.62
CA LYS A 42 -8.21 0.08 21.51
C LYS A 42 -9.08 1.30 21.26
N ILE A 43 -9.36 1.64 20.01
CA ILE A 43 -10.25 2.75 19.66
C ILE A 43 -11.65 2.49 20.24
N ARG A 44 -12.15 1.25 20.16
CA ARG A 44 -13.46 0.89 20.73
C ARG A 44 -13.48 1.02 22.25
N ASP A 45 -12.41 0.60 22.91
CA ASP A 45 -12.29 0.65 24.38
C ASP A 45 -12.18 2.08 24.91
N GLU A 46 -11.39 2.94 24.25
CA GLU A 46 -11.21 4.34 24.65
C GLU A 46 -12.47 5.19 24.41
N HIS A 47 -13.27 4.85 23.40
CA HIS A 47 -14.45 5.62 23.00
C HIS A 47 -15.78 4.91 23.31
N ALA A 48 -15.93 4.33 24.50
CA ALA A 48 -17.13 3.57 24.90
C ALA A 48 -18.48 4.31 24.80
N LYS A 49 -18.46 5.65 24.77
CA LYS A 49 -19.65 6.50 24.52
C LYS A 49 -20.10 6.50 23.05
N HIS A 50 -19.29 5.93 22.16
CA HIS A 50 -19.56 5.81 20.74
C HIS A 50 -19.54 4.33 20.34
N ARG A 51 -20.54 3.92 19.57
CA ARG A 51 -20.52 2.65 18.86
C ARG A 51 -19.55 2.76 17.70
N VAL A 52 -18.32 2.33 17.96
CA VAL A 52 -17.24 2.23 16.96
C VAL A 52 -17.26 0.85 16.31
N SER A 53 -17.30 0.82 14.98
CA SER A 53 -17.30 -0.42 14.18
C SER A 53 -16.51 -0.26 12.90
N LEU A 54 -15.80 -1.31 12.48
CA LEU A 54 -15.12 -1.33 11.19
C LEU A 54 -16.12 -1.77 10.11
N LYS A 55 -16.28 -0.95 9.06
CA LYS A 55 -17.05 -1.29 7.87
C LYS A 55 -16.08 -1.72 6.78
N ILE A 56 -16.28 -2.91 6.21
CA ILE A 56 -15.43 -3.47 5.15
C ILE A 56 -16.29 -3.71 3.90
N THR A 57 -15.84 -3.23 2.75
CA THR A 57 -16.46 -3.41 1.43
C THR A 57 -15.38 -3.76 0.40
N GLY A 58 -15.11 -5.05 0.22
CA GLY A 58 -13.99 -5.51 -0.61
C GLY A 58 -12.64 -5.08 -0.01
N TYR A 59 -11.82 -4.37 -0.78
CA TYR A 59 -10.56 -3.79 -0.30
C TYR A 59 -10.73 -2.42 0.37
N ASP A 60 -11.96 -1.88 0.40
CA ASP A 60 -12.24 -0.61 1.06
C ASP A 60 -12.71 -0.86 2.49
N PHE A 61 -12.17 -0.11 3.44
CA PHE A 61 -12.57 -0.17 4.83
C PHE A 61 -12.54 1.20 5.50
N SER A 62 -13.41 1.41 6.48
CA SER A 62 -13.49 2.66 7.22
C SER A 62 -14.06 2.45 8.61
N LEU A 63 -13.76 3.40 9.50
CA LEU A 63 -14.29 3.40 10.85
C LEU A 63 -15.64 4.12 10.88
N ASN A 64 -16.70 3.37 11.19
CA ASN A 64 -18.03 3.90 11.42
C ASN A 64 -18.23 4.19 12.90
N VAL A 65 -18.68 5.41 13.21
CA VAL A 65 -18.81 5.94 14.57
C VAL A 65 -20.22 6.48 14.74
N ILE A 66 -20.95 5.97 15.72
CA ILE A 66 -22.32 6.41 16.05
C ILE A 66 -22.39 6.70 17.55
N PRO A 67 -22.84 7.88 18.01
CA PRO A 67 -23.02 8.14 19.44
C PRO A 67 -24.00 7.15 20.10
N VAL A 68 -23.71 6.70 21.32
CA VAL A 68 -24.61 5.80 22.07
C VAL A 68 -25.67 6.63 22.78
N GLY A 69 -26.94 6.50 22.38
CA GLY A 69 -28.08 7.20 23.00
C GLY A 69 -28.90 8.10 22.07
N SER A 70 -28.51 8.23 20.79
CA SER A 70 -29.15 9.12 19.81
C SER A 70 -30.44 8.57 19.16
N GLU A 71 -31.16 7.65 19.82
CA GLU A 71 -32.45 7.18 19.29
C GLU A 71 -33.59 8.19 19.52
N GLU A 72 -33.45 9.13 20.47
CA GLU A 72 -34.43 10.19 20.71
C GLU A 72 -33.73 11.51 21.09
N GLU A 73 -33.83 12.50 20.21
CA GLU A 73 -33.68 13.96 20.46
C GLU A 73 -32.70 14.41 21.57
N SER A 74 -31.40 14.42 21.29
CA SER A 74 -30.47 15.33 21.99
C SER A 74 -29.28 15.64 21.08
N GLU A 75 -28.77 16.87 21.17
CA GLU A 75 -27.64 17.41 20.40
C GLU A 75 -26.59 16.32 20.13
N GLU A 76 -26.26 16.09 18.85
CA GLU A 76 -25.24 15.12 18.45
C GLU A 76 -23.95 15.41 19.23
N ASP A 77 -23.62 14.53 20.19
CA ASP A 77 -22.35 14.62 20.92
C ASP A 77 -21.24 14.66 19.85
N PRO A 78 -20.44 15.74 19.79
CA PRO A 78 -19.47 15.91 18.72
C PRO A 78 -18.43 14.80 18.80
N VAL A 79 -18.13 14.19 17.64
CA VAL A 79 -17.12 13.13 17.54
C VAL A 79 -15.80 13.65 18.14
N PRO A 80 -15.21 12.95 19.12
CA PRO A 80 -13.97 13.38 19.75
C PRO A 80 -12.86 13.59 18.71
N PRO A 81 -12.02 14.63 18.82
CA PRO A 81 -10.98 14.91 17.84
C PRO A 81 -10.06 13.71 17.53
N HIS A 82 -9.67 12.94 18.56
CA HIS A 82 -8.86 11.74 18.36
C HIS A 82 -9.59 10.63 17.59
N LEU A 83 -10.92 10.54 17.74
CA LEU A 83 -11.73 9.57 17.02
C LEU A 83 -11.89 9.97 15.56
N HIS A 84 -12.05 11.27 15.28
CA HIS A 84 -12.02 11.80 13.90
C HIS A 84 -10.66 11.53 13.23
N LEU A 85 -9.55 11.80 13.92
CA LEU A 85 -8.21 11.48 13.41
C LEU A 85 -8.08 9.98 13.11
N ALA A 86 -8.63 9.11 13.96
CA ALA A 86 -8.64 7.67 13.69
C ALA A 86 -9.41 7.31 12.41
N GLN A 87 -10.54 7.98 12.15
CA GLN A 87 -11.31 7.81 10.91
C GLN A 87 -10.48 8.21 9.69
N ASP A 88 -9.79 9.35 9.75
CA ASP A 88 -8.95 9.85 8.66
C ASP A 88 -7.76 8.93 8.38
N GLU A 89 -7.08 8.46 9.44
CA GLU A 89 -5.94 7.54 9.30
C GLU A 89 -6.38 6.17 8.76
N LEU A 90 -7.52 5.63 9.20
CA LEU A 90 -8.06 4.39 8.62
C LEU A 90 -8.47 4.56 7.16
N LYS A 91 -9.07 5.70 6.82
CA LYS A 91 -9.43 6.02 5.44
C LYS A 91 -8.19 6.11 4.54
N GLY A 92 -7.17 6.84 4.97
CA GLY A 92 -5.89 6.94 4.24
C GLY A 92 -5.20 5.58 4.08
N THR A 93 -5.28 4.73 5.12
CA THR A 93 -4.82 3.34 5.05
C THR A 93 -5.59 2.53 4.00
N SER A 94 -6.92 2.59 4.01
CA SER A 94 -7.78 1.90 3.03
C SER A 94 -7.48 2.33 1.59
N GLU A 95 -7.43 3.64 1.34
CA GLU A 95 -7.14 4.20 0.03
C GLU A 95 -5.74 3.79 -0.46
N GLY A 96 -4.75 3.82 0.43
CA GLY A 96 -3.39 3.35 0.17
C GLY A 96 -3.34 1.86 -0.17
N ALA A 97 -3.95 1.01 0.66
CA ALA A 97 -4.00 -0.44 0.45
C ALA A 97 -4.63 -0.80 -0.89
N LYS A 98 -5.81 -0.23 -1.16
CA LYS A 98 -6.53 -0.41 -2.43
C LYS A 98 -5.69 0.02 -3.63
N ALA A 99 -5.06 1.20 -3.57
CA ALA A 99 -4.23 1.71 -4.64
C ALA A 99 -3.00 0.80 -4.89
N THR A 100 -2.29 0.41 -3.84
CA THR A 100 -1.13 -0.49 -3.90
C THR A 100 -1.49 -1.85 -4.50
N ILE A 101 -2.61 -2.45 -4.09
CA ILE A 101 -3.08 -3.73 -4.62
C ILE A 101 -3.48 -3.61 -6.09
N SER A 102 -4.18 -2.53 -6.47
CA SER A 102 -4.68 -2.33 -7.84
C SER A 102 -3.56 -2.26 -8.87
N LYS A 103 -2.41 -1.67 -8.50
CA LYS A 103 -1.24 -1.51 -9.38
C LYS A 103 -0.39 -2.78 -9.46
N GLY A 104 -0.42 -3.62 -8.42
CA GLY A 104 0.45 -4.79 -8.31
C GLY A 104 0.28 -5.78 -9.47
N THR A 105 -0.94 -6.12 -9.86
CA THR A 105 -1.16 -7.08 -10.96
C THR A 105 -0.61 -6.57 -12.30
N ALA A 106 -0.89 -5.31 -12.65
CA ALA A 106 -0.38 -4.72 -13.89
C ALA A 106 1.16 -4.66 -13.92
N LEU A 107 1.79 -4.35 -12.79
CA LEU A 107 3.25 -4.34 -12.66
C LEU A 107 3.85 -5.73 -12.84
N GLN A 108 3.27 -6.76 -12.21
CA GLN A 108 3.75 -8.13 -12.36
C GLN A 108 3.72 -8.60 -13.82
N GLU A 109 2.67 -8.27 -14.57
CA GLU A 109 2.55 -8.62 -15.99
C GLU A 109 3.54 -7.85 -16.86
N MET A 110 3.63 -6.52 -16.70
CA MET A 110 4.56 -5.68 -17.47
C MET A 110 6.02 -6.10 -17.24
N ILE A 111 6.40 -6.31 -15.99
CA ILE A 111 7.76 -6.74 -15.64
C ILE A 111 7.98 -8.18 -16.11
N GLY A 112 7.01 -9.07 -15.94
CA GLY A 112 7.08 -10.45 -16.42
C GLY A 112 7.30 -10.52 -17.93
N TRP A 113 6.64 -9.67 -18.70
CA TRP A 113 6.85 -9.56 -20.14
C TRP A 113 8.26 -9.07 -20.48
N LEU A 114 8.73 -8.00 -19.84
CA LEU A 114 10.10 -7.48 -20.05
C LEU A 114 11.17 -8.54 -19.76
N LEU A 115 11.01 -9.30 -18.68
CA LEU A 115 11.98 -10.32 -18.30
C LEU A 115 12.01 -11.49 -19.30
N ARG A 116 10.87 -11.84 -19.90
CA ARG A 116 10.78 -12.88 -20.95
C ARG A 116 11.36 -12.42 -22.28
N SER A 117 11.34 -11.12 -22.58
CA SER A 117 11.91 -10.56 -23.82
C SER A 117 13.42 -10.28 -23.74
N LYS A 118 14.10 -10.62 -22.63
CA LYS A 118 15.54 -10.35 -22.43
C LYS A 118 16.40 -10.79 -23.61
N ASP A 119 16.30 -12.05 -24.02
CA ASP A 119 17.19 -12.61 -25.04
C ASP A 119 16.97 -11.93 -26.40
N GLN A 120 15.72 -11.59 -26.73
CA GLN A 120 15.39 -10.81 -27.90
C GLN A 120 16.01 -9.40 -27.84
N MET A 121 15.96 -8.74 -26.68
CA MET A 121 16.57 -7.42 -26.48
C MET A 121 18.10 -7.47 -26.61
N VAL A 122 18.75 -8.54 -26.13
CA VAL A 122 20.19 -8.75 -26.30
C VAL A 122 20.56 -8.82 -27.78
N GLU A 123 19.85 -9.61 -28.57
CA GLU A 123 20.13 -9.74 -30.00
C GLU A 123 19.86 -8.42 -30.76
N GLN A 124 18.85 -7.64 -30.35
CA GLN A 124 18.60 -6.31 -30.89
C GLN A 124 19.75 -5.34 -30.60
N VAL A 125 20.30 -5.35 -29.38
CA VAL A 125 21.45 -4.52 -29.01
C VAL A 125 22.67 -4.86 -29.87
N LYS A 126 22.99 -6.15 -30.03
CA LYS A 126 24.11 -6.60 -30.88
C LYS A 126 23.93 -6.19 -32.34
N GLY A 127 22.71 -6.29 -32.86
CA GLY A 127 22.41 -5.94 -34.26
C GLY A 127 22.36 -4.44 -34.55
N GLN A 128 22.18 -3.60 -33.53
CA GLN A 128 22.05 -2.14 -33.69
C GLN A 128 23.29 -1.36 -33.25
N ALA A 129 24.19 -1.95 -32.45
CA ALA A 129 25.41 -1.28 -32.04
C ALA A 129 26.30 -0.98 -33.26
N GLY A 130 26.76 0.26 -33.38
CA GLY A 130 27.63 0.69 -34.47
C GLY A 130 29.08 0.24 -34.27
N THR A 131 29.46 -0.10 -33.04
CA THR A 131 30.80 -0.58 -32.68
C THR A 131 30.75 -1.61 -31.56
N TYR A 132 31.80 -2.42 -31.44
CA TYR A 132 31.94 -3.39 -30.36
C TYR A 132 31.98 -2.74 -28.96
N GLN A 133 32.59 -1.55 -28.84
CA GLN A 133 32.62 -0.81 -27.57
C GLN A 133 31.22 -0.31 -27.18
N GLU A 134 30.44 0.15 -28.16
CA GLU A 134 29.06 0.55 -27.94
C GLU A 134 28.18 -0.64 -27.57
N GLU A 135 28.36 -1.78 -28.24
CA GLU A 135 27.70 -3.04 -27.91
C GLU A 135 27.92 -3.42 -26.44
N GLY A 136 29.18 -3.43 -25.99
CA GLY A 136 29.52 -3.72 -24.59
C GLY A 136 28.80 -2.81 -23.60
N ARG A 137 28.85 -1.49 -23.82
CA ARG A 137 28.16 -0.51 -22.95
C ARG A 137 26.64 -0.72 -22.92
N LEU A 138 26.03 -1.00 -24.06
CA LEU A 138 24.59 -1.20 -24.16
C LEU A 138 24.15 -2.52 -23.51
N LEU A 139 24.96 -3.58 -23.64
CA LEU A 139 24.69 -4.86 -22.98
C LEU A 139 24.81 -4.76 -21.47
N GLU A 140 25.81 -4.06 -20.94
CA GLU A 140 25.95 -3.79 -19.50
C GLU A 140 24.72 -3.03 -18.97
N ASN A 141 24.31 -1.94 -19.65
CA ASN A 141 23.11 -1.18 -19.28
C ASN A 141 21.84 -2.04 -19.31
N LEU A 142 21.70 -2.91 -20.32
CA LEU A 142 20.56 -3.82 -20.41
C LEU A 142 20.56 -4.81 -19.24
N GLU A 143 21.72 -5.35 -18.87
CA GLU A 143 21.84 -6.26 -17.73
C GLU A 143 21.46 -5.59 -16.41
N GLU A 144 21.92 -4.36 -16.16
CA GLU A 144 21.55 -3.57 -14.99
C GLU A 144 20.04 -3.30 -14.95
N ASN A 145 19.43 -2.92 -16.08
CA ASN A 145 18.00 -2.69 -16.17
C ASN A 145 17.17 -3.95 -15.91
N ILE A 146 17.62 -5.12 -16.39
CA ILE A 146 16.97 -6.41 -16.10
C ILE A 146 17.07 -6.74 -14.61
N LYS A 147 18.22 -6.47 -13.98
CA LYS A 147 18.40 -6.69 -12.54
C LYS A 147 17.43 -5.81 -11.74
N GLU A 148 17.31 -4.53 -12.08
CA GLU A 148 16.37 -3.64 -11.40
C GLU A 148 14.91 -4.03 -11.65
N ALA A 149 14.57 -4.48 -12.86
CA ALA A 149 13.23 -5.00 -13.15
C ALA A 149 12.88 -6.20 -12.25
N ARG A 150 13.82 -7.13 -12.00
CA ARG A 150 13.60 -8.24 -11.05
C ARG A 150 13.35 -7.75 -9.63
N ARG A 151 14.18 -6.81 -9.15
CA ARG A 151 14.00 -6.20 -7.83
C ARG A 151 12.63 -5.53 -7.70
N ALA A 152 12.24 -4.74 -8.70
CA ALA A 152 10.93 -4.09 -8.72
C ALA A 152 9.78 -5.11 -8.71
N LYS A 153 9.94 -6.27 -9.36
CA LYS A 153 8.96 -7.35 -9.34
C LYS A 153 8.76 -7.91 -7.93
N GLU A 154 9.85 -8.19 -7.23
CA GLU A 154 9.83 -8.75 -5.87
C GLU A 154 9.19 -7.76 -4.90
N LEU A 155 9.63 -6.51 -4.91
CA LEU A 155 9.06 -5.45 -4.06
C LEU A 155 7.58 -5.19 -4.36
N SER A 156 7.20 -5.15 -5.64
CA SER A 156 5.81 -4.93 -6.03
C SER A 156 4.88 -6.04 -5.51
N LEU A 157 5.37 -7.29 -5.48
CA LEU A 157 4.65 -8.42 -4.93
C LEU A 157 4.54 -8.31 -3.41
N GLU A 158 5.64 -7.99 -2.73
CA GLU A 158 5.65 -7.79 -1.27
C GLU A 158 4.68 -6.69 -0.85
N TYR A 159 4.72 -5.52 -1.51
CA TYR A 159 3.80 -4.42 -1.22
C TYR A 159 2.34 -4.82 -1.38
N LYS A 160 2.02 -5.58 -2.44
CA LYS A 160 0.66 -6.09 -2.68
C LYS A 160 0.24 -7.05 -1.56
N GLN A 161 1.12 -7.96 -1.15
CA GLN A 161 0.84 -8.92 -0.08
C GLN A 161 0.59 -8.20 1.25
N ARG A 162 1.53 -7.34 1.67
CA ARG A 162 1.44 -6.61 2.93
C ARG A 162 0.23 -5.67 2.99
N ALA A 163 -0.15 -5.05 1.87
CA ALA A 163 -1.37 -4.26 1.78
C ALA A 163 -2.65 -5.09 1.94
N GLY A 164 -2.63 -6.37 1.55
CA GLY A 164 -3.74 -7.30 1.74
C GLY A 164 -3.90 -7.81 3.18
N GLU A 165 -2.84 -7.74 3.98
CA GLU A 165 -2.76 -8.24 5.36
C GLU A 165 -3.08 -7.16 6.41
N VAL A 166 -3.48 -5.96 5.98
CA VAL A 166 -3.77 -4.84 6.91
C VAL A 166 -4.98 -5.13 7.82
N LEU A 167 -5.93 -5.93 7.34
CA LEU A 167 -7.17 -6.28 8.06
C LEU A 167 -7.16 -7.71 8.66
N THR A 168 -6.07 -8.44 8.54
CA THR A 168 -5.90 -9.76 9.18
C THR A 168 -5.34 -9.62 10.58
#